data_AF-A0AAD5LJ50-F1
#
_entry.id   AF-A0AAD5LJ50-F1
#
_cell.length_a   1.000
_cell.length_b   1.000
_cell.length_c   1.000
_cell.angle_alpha   90.00
_cell.angle_beta   90.00
_cell.angle_gamma   90.00
#
_symmetry.space_group_name_H-M   'P 1'
#
loop_
_entity.id
_entity.type
_entity.pdbx_description
1 polymer ?
#
loop_
_entity_poly.entity_id
_entity_poly.type
_entity_poly.pdbx_seq_one_letter_code
_entity_poly.pdbx_strand_id
1 'polypeptide(L)'
;MSHPSKSLFFVVLILQAFLAVVLAQTSQLVFQEDFNTLDRNRWQHLITAWRGGNNEFQYYTNRTENSYVKNGVLFIKPTLTADRFGNDFLYTGTLDLNKEGCNINWDNGCFVQAGAEIINPIQSARIVTSKSFSFTYGTVEVRAKMPRGDWIWPAIWMLPTDSVYGNWPRSGEIDIVEARGNADLTCNDGQGKIGNSKMYSTLHWGPDGANNQFQKTSWAKLLSNGTYSSDFHIYRLEWLSTGITFKVDGQVVGSVSPPAGGFWQLSGLTGTNPWAAGTKMAPFDKKFHFVLNVAVGGNFFPDGCVNVPYNKPWTASSSTPMRSFWERKCEWYPTWYRTSRDDSAMQVDYIRVWSA
;
A
#
# COMPACT_ATOMS: atom_id res chain seq x y z
N MET A 1 55.24 -42.29 58.32
CA MET A 1 54.29 -43.31 57.83
C MET A 1 52.89 -42.85 58.26
N SER A 2 52.22 -41.99 57.47
CA SER A 2 51.07 -42.34 56.56
C SER A 2 49.96 -43.12 57.29
N HIS A 3 48.69 -42.72 57.44
CA HIS A 3 47.79 -41.69 56.89
C HIS A 3 46.59 -41.52 57.85
N PRO A 4 45.87 -40.37 57.88
CA PRO A 4 44.49 -40.32 58.37
C PRO A 4 43.47 -40.39 57.20
N SER A 5 42.33 -41.05 57.44
CA SER A 5 41.26 -41.24 56.47
C SER A 5 40.30 -40.03 56.40
N LYS A 6 40.24 -39.47 55.19
CA LYS A 6 39.21 -38.67 54.50
C LYS A 6 37.95 -38.23 55.27
N SER A 7 37.81 -36.91 55.29
CA SER A 7 36.64 -36.08 55.58
C SER A 7 35.44 -36.37 54.67
N LEU A 8 34.23 -36.28 55.24
CA LEU A 8 32.96 -36.20 54.50
C LEU A 8 32.26 -34.90 54.89
N PHE A 9 32.43 -33.85 54.07
CA PHE A 9 31.63 -32.62 54.12
C PHE A 9 30.57 -32.71 53.01
N PHE A 10 29.31 -32.91 53.38
CA PHE A 10 28.18 -32.69 52.48
C PHE A 10 27.64 -31.28 52.74
N VAL A 11 27.98 -30.35 51.85
CA VAL A 11 27.32 -29.03 51.77
C VAL A 11 26.08 -29.20 50.89
N VAL A 12 24.89 -29.11 51.49
CA VAL A 12 23.62 -29.03 50.75
C VAL A 12 23.42 -27.57 50.34
N LEU A 13 23.74 -27.25 49.09
CA LEU A 13 23.35 -26.01 48.43
C LEU A 13 21.91 -26.18 47.89
N ILE A 14 20.93 -25.61 48.59
CA ILE A 14 19.57 -25.46 48.07
C ILE A 14 19.59 -24.29 47.07
N LEU A 15 19.68 -24.62 45.78
CA LEU A 15 19.43 -23.67 44.69
C LEU A 15 17.92 -23.44 44.61
N GLN A 16 17.45 -22.25 45.03
CA GLN A 16 16.12 -21.77 44.67
C GLN A 16 16.13 -21.38 43.18
N ALA A 17 15.72 -22.31 42.31
CA ALA A 17 15.39 -22.00 40.94
C ALA A 17 14.02 -21.30 40.91
N PHE A 18 14.02 -19.97 40.78
CA PHE A 18 12.84 -19.22 40.37
C PHE A 18 12.47 -19.65 38.95
N LEU A 19 11.42 -20.45 38.82
CA LEU A 19 10.78 -20.76 37.54
C LEU A 19 10.02 -19.50 37.10
N ALA A 20 10.67 -18.64 36.33
CA ALA A 20 9.96 -17.62 35.55
C ALA A 20 9.22 -18.35 34.42
N VAL A 21 7.94 -18.68 34.65
CA VAL A 21 7.04 -19.08 33.57
C VAL A 21 6.81 -17.85 32.70
N VAL A 22 7.60 -17.70 31.65
CA VAL A 22 7.27 -16.81 30.55
C VAL A 22 6.09 -17.46 29.84
N LEU A 23 4.88 -16.94 30.06
CA LEU A 23 3.75 -17.24 29.18
C LEU A 23 4.14 -16.72 27.80
N ALA A 24 4.58 -17.63 26.91
CA ALA A 24 4.65 -17.33 25.49
C ALA A 24 3.22 -17.06 25.03
N GLN A 25 2.87 -15.78 24.89
CA GLN A 25 1.60 -15.38 24.32
C GLN A 25 1.61 -15.87 22.87
N THR A 26 0.89 -16.96 22.59
CA THR A 26 0.80 -17.50 21.24
C THR A 26 -0.05 -16.55 20.41
N SER A 27 0.54 -15.95 19.37
CA SER A 27 -0.20 -15.10 18.44
C SER A 27 -1.34 -15.90 17.80
N GLN A 28 -2.53 -15.31 17.77
CA GLN A 28 -3.74 -15.93 17.21
C GLN A 28 -4.03 -15.36 15.84
N LEU A 29 -4.41 -16.22 14.88
CA LEU A 29 -4.89 -15.77 13.58
C LEU A 29 -6.26 -15.10 13.74
N VAL A 30 -6.34 -13.78 13.49
CA VAL A 30 -7.55 -12.96 13.67
C VAL A 30 -8.22 -12.57 12.36
N PHE A 31 -7.52 -12.71 11.23
CA PHE A 31 -8.07 -12.51 9.89
C PHE A 31 -7.36 -13.39 8.89
N GLN A 32 -8.13 -14.01 7.99
CA GLN A 32 -7.64 -14.78 6.86
C GLN A 32 -8.52 -14.52 5.64
N GLU A 33 -7.88 -14.21 4.52
CA GLU A 33 -8.48 -14.11 3.20
C GLU A 33 -7.60 -14.90 2.23
N ASP A 34 -8.14 -15.99 1.68
CA ASP A 34 -7.45 -16.82 0.68
C ASP A 34 -8.06 -16.64 -0.73
N PHE A 35 -8.93 -15.65 -0.90
CA PHE A 35 -9.55 -15.26 -2.17
C PHE A 35 -10.12 -16.41 -3.00
N ASN A 36 -10.76 -17.39 -2.35
CA ASN A 36 -11.58 -18.40 -3.04
C ASN A 36 -12.74 -17.75 -3.83
N THR A 37 -13.25 -16.64 -3.31
CA THR A 37 -14.21 -15.73 -3.94
C THR A 37 -13.93 -14.30 -3.49
N LEU A 38 -14.34 -13.28 -4.27
CA LEU A 38 -14.33 -11.90 -3.79
C LEU A 38 -15.62 -11.61 -3.02
N ASP A 39 -15.62 -11.87 -1.70
CA ASP A 39 -16.78 -11.63 -0.83
C ASP A 39 -17.01 -10.13 -0.63
N ARG A 40 -18.12 -9.63 -1.18
CA ARG A 40 -18.52 -8.21 -1.12
C ARG A 40 -18.97 -7.74 0.27
N ASN A 41 -19.26 -8.67 1.19
CA ASN A 41 -19.52 -8.32 2.60
C ASN A 41 -18.21 -8.05 3.36
N ARG A 42 -17.10 -8.63 2.88
CA ARG A 42 -15.76 -8.40 3.44
C ARG A 42 -15.03 -7.28 2.73
N TRP A 43 -15.14 -7.22 1.41
CA TRP A 43 -14.44 -6.25 0.57
C TRP A 43 -15.44 -5.32 -0.12
N GLN A 44 -15.54 -4.09 0.36
CA GLN A 44 -16.35 -3.07 -0.27
C GLN A 44 -15.56 -2.41 -1.41
N HIS A 45 -16.14 -2.35 -2.61
CA HIS A 45 -15.62 -1.51 -3.69
C HIS A 45 -15.90 -0.03 -3.44
N LEU A 46 -14.89 0.80 -3.66
CA LEU A 46 -15.05 2.24 -3.80
C LEU A 46 -15.36 2.54 -5.27
N ILE A 47 -16.46 3.23 -5.53
CA ILE A 47 -16.95 3.56 -6.87
C ILE A 47 -16.91 5.07 -6.99
N THR A 48 -15.95 5.59 -7.76
CA THR A 48 -15.68 7.03 -7.87
C THR A 48 -14.65 7.36 -8.95
N ALA A 49 -14.82 8.51 -9.58
CA ALA A 49 -13.87 9.17 -10.47
C ALA A 49 -12.98 10.21 -9.76
N TRP A 50 -13.01 10.24 -8.42
CA TRP A 50 -12.08 11.02 -7.60
C TRP A 50 -10.61 10.55 -7.71
N ARG A 51 -10.37 9.42 -8.39
CA ARG A 51 -9.05 8.82 -8.70
C ARG A 51 -8.32 8.26 -7.49
N GLY A 52 -7.97 9.07 -6.49
CA GLY A 52 -7.14 8.63 -5.36
C GLY A 52 -6.44 9.72 -4.55
N GLY A 53 -6.50 10.98 -4.99
CA GLY A 53 -5.92 12.13 -4.29
C GLY A 53 -4.50 12.51 -4.75
N ASN A 54 -3.91 11.78 -5.69
CA ASN A 54 -2.56 12.01 -6.21
C ASN A 54 -2.53 12.27 -7.72
N ASN A 55 -3.57 12.91 -8.26
CA ASN A 55 -3.75 13.22 -9.68
C ASN A 55 -3.72 12.00 -10.61
N GLU A 56 -4.15 10.83 -10.13
CA GLU A 56 -4.15 9.60 -10.91
C GLU A 56 -5.21 9.64 -12.03
N PHE A 57 -5.17 8.69 -12.98
CA PHE A 57 -5.90 8.77 -14.25
C PHE A 57 -7.07 7.77 -14.36
N GLN A 58 -7.25 6.92 -13.35
CA GLN A 58 -8.35 5.97 -13.28
C GLN A 58 -9.59 6.55 -12.62
N TYR A 59 -10.76 5.99 -12.93
CA TYR A 59 -11.86 5.91 -11.99
C TYR A 59 -12.01 4.48 -11.47
N TYR A 60 -12.53 4.33 -10.26
CA TYR A 60 -12.75 3.03 -9.63
C TYR A 60 -14.17 2.54 -9.83
N THR A 61 -14.29 1.24 -10.12
CA THR A 61 -15.55 0.53 -10.36
C THR A 61 -15.61 -0.76 -9.54
N ASN A 62 -16.78 -1.40 -9.54
CA ASN A 62 -16.97 -2.75 -9.00
C ASN A 62 -17.12 -3.82 -10.10
N ARG A 63 -16.66 -3.51 -11.32
CA ARG A 63 -16.78 -4.36 -12.49
C ARG A 63 -15.85 -5.57 -12.41
N THR A 64 -16.32 -6.69 -12.95
CA THR A 64 -15.56 -7.95 -12.99
C THR A 64 -14.35 -7.89 -13.91
N GLU A 65 -14.29 -6.93 -14.83
CA GLU A 65 -13.10 -6.67 -15.64
C GLU A 65 -11.96 -6.04 -14.82
N ASN A 66 -12.28 -5.37 -13.70
CA ASN A 66 -11.31 -4.64 -12.89
C ASN A 66 -10.97 -5.32 -11.56
N SER A 67 -11.87 -6.15 -11.04
CA SER A 67 -11.56 -6.99 -9.88
C SER A 67 -12.30 -8.32 -9.95
N TYR A 68 -11.56 -9.42 -9.86
CA TYR A 68 -12.09 -10.77 -10.00
C TYR A 68 -11.18 -11.78 -9.31
N VAL A 69 -11.74 -12.95 -8.97
CA VAL A 69 -10.95 -14.09 -8.51
C VAL A 69 -10.80 -15.09 -9.65
N LYS A 70 -9.59 -15.61 -9.82
CA LYS A 70 -9.28 -16.69 -10.76
C LYS A 70 -8.29 -17.63 -10.08
N ASN A 71 -8.66 -18.91 -9.97
CA ASN A 71 -7.84 -19.96 -9.35
C ASN A 71 -7.36 -19.63 -7.93
N GLY A 72 -8.25 -19.10 -7.08
CA GLY A 72 -7.91 -18.74 -5.69
C GLY A 72 -7.07 -17.48 -5.53
N VAL A 73 -6.88 -16.69 -6.59
CA VAL A 73 -6.09 -15.45 -6.56
C VAL A 73 -7.00 -14.29 -6.94
N LEU A 74 -6.97 -13.21 -6.15
CA LEU A 74 -7.59 -11.94 -6.50
C LEU A 74 -6.74 -11.22 -7.54
N PHE A 75 -7.38 -10.75 -8.60
CA PHE A 75 -6.81 -9.87 -9.61
C PHE A 75 -7.44 -8.49 -9.45
N ILE A 76 -6.62 -7.45 -9.36
CA ILE A 76 -7.04 -6.05 -9.52
C ILE A 76 -6.36 -5.52 -10.78
N LYS A 77 -7.14 -5.21 -11.81
CA LYS A 77 -6.65 -4.95 -13.16
C LYS A 77 -7.15 -3.61 -13.71
N PRO A 78 -6.26 -2.69 -14.11
CA PRO A 78 -6.67 -1.51 -14.86
C PRO A 78 -7.05 -1.89 -16.30
N THR A 79 -8.12 -1.28 -16.82
CA THR A 79 -8.61 -1.45 -18.20
C THR A 79 -8.86 -0.08 -18.84
N LEU A 80 -9.05 -0.02 -20.16
CA LEU A 80 -9.33 1.27 -20.79
C LEU A 80 -10.80 1.63 -20.62
N THR A 81 -11.09 2.90 -20.35
CA THR A 81 -12.46 3.43 -20.37
C THR A 81 -13.07 3.33 -21.76
N ALA A 82 -12.24 3.51 -22.80
CA ALA A 82 -12.66 3.38 -24.19
C ALA A 82 -13.10 1.95 -24.58
N ASP A 83 -12.67 0.91 -23.85
CA ASP A 83 -13.15 -0.46 -24.10
C ASP A 83 -14.65 -0.59 -23.81
N ARG A 84 -15.18 0.28 -22.94
CA ARG A 84 -16.60 0.31 -22.58
C ARG A 84 -17.41 1.33 -23.38
N PHE A 85 -16.83 2.49 -23.65
CA PHE A 85 -17.59 3.64 -24.18
C PHE A 85 -17.12 4.15 -25.55
N GLY A 86 -16.03 3.60 -26.09
CA GLY A 86 -15.39 4.10 -27.30
C GLY A 86 -14.43 5.28 -27.03
N ASN A 87 -13.55 5.57 -27.99
CA ASN A 87 -12.53 6.62 -27.84
C ASN A 87 -13.16 8.01 -27.76
N ASP A 88 -14.18 8.31 -28.57
CA ASP A 88 -14.81 9.62 -28.65
C ASP A 88 -15.47 10.03 -27.32
N PHE A 89 -15.97 9.06 -26.56
CA PHE A 89 -16.56 9.29 -25.25
C PHE A 89 -15.59 9.98 -24.28
N LEU A 90 -14.28 9.72 -24.38
CA LEU A 90 -13.31 10.37 -23.50
C LEU A 90 -13.26 11.88 -23.69
N TYR A 91 -13.53 12.36 -24.92
CA TYR A 91 -13.40 13.75 -25.31
C TYR A 91 -14.71 14.53 -25.25
N THR A 92 -15.86 13.86 -25.40
CA THR A 92 -17.16 14.53 -25.49
C THR A 92 -18.21 13.97 -24.53
N GLY A 93 -17.88 12.90 -23.82
CA GLY A 93 -18.83 12.16 -23.00
C GLY A 93 -19.12 12.80 -21.65
N THR A 94 -19.98 12.11 -20.91
CA THR A 94 -20.27 12.39 -19.50
C THR A 94 -20.32 11.05 -18.77
N LEU A 95 -19.42 10.87 -17.81
CA LEU A 95 -19.36 9.72 -16.92
C LEU A 95 -20.19 10.01 -15.66
N ASP A 96 -21.37 9.41 -15.57
CA ASP A 96 -22.25 9.49 -14.40
C ASP A 96 -22.23 8.16 -13.64
N LEU A 97 -21.49 8.13 -12.53
CA LEU A 97 -21.34 6.95 -11.67
C LEU A 97 -22.45 6.84 -10.62
N ASN A 98 -23.37 7.81 -10.50
CA ASN A 98 -24.48 7.70 -9.54
C ASN A 98 -25.35 6.48 -9.85
N LYS A 99 -25.52 6.17 -11.14
CA LYS A 99 -26.25 4.98 -11.62
C LYS A 99 -25.50 3.67 -11.38
N GLU A 100 -24.21 3.74 -11.07
CA GLU A 100 -23.34 2.61 -10.78
C GLU A 100 -23.09 2.42 -9.27
N GLY A 101 -23.81 3.18 -8.43
CA GLY A 101 -23.68 3.09 -6.98
C GLY A 101 -22.47 3.84 -6.44
N CYS A 102 -22.11 4.98 -7.06
CA CYS A 102 -21.06 5.86 -6.57
C CYS A 102 -21.20 6.10 -5.07
N ASN A 103 -20.10 5.91 -4.34
CA ASN A 103 -20.10 5.98 -2.87
C ASN A 103 -19.04 6.94 -2.32
N ILE A 104 -18.34 7.67 -3.19
CA ILE A 104 -17.42 8.75 -2.85
C ILE A 104 -17.59 9.88 -3.87
N ASN A 105 -18.09 11.03 -3.41
CA ASN A 105 -18.34 12.22 -4.25
C ASN A 105 -17.40 13.40 -3.95
N TRP A 106 -16.18 13.14 -3.46
CA TRP A 106 -15.17 14.18 -3.32
C TRP A 106 -14.74 14.68 -4.70
N ASP A 107 -14.48 15.99 -4.82
CA ASP A 107 -14.15 16.68 -6.07
C ASP A 107 -15.00 16.25 -7.28
N ASN A 108 -16.32 16.14 -7.06
CA ASN A 108 -17.28 15.70 -8.07
C ASN A 108 -17.02 14.27 -8.59
N GLY A 109 -16.47 13.39 -7.75
CA GLY A 109 -16.10 12.03 -8.11
C GLY A 109 -17.23 11.14 -8.59
N CYS A 110 -18.50 11.51 -8.41
CA CYS A 110 -19.61 10.74 -9.00
C CYS A 110 -20.00 11.17 -10.41
N PHE A 111 -19.49 12.30 -10.91
CA PHE A 111 -19.89 12.87 -12.19
C PHE A 111 -18.72 13.60 -12.87
N VAL A 112 -18.30 13.13 -14.04
CA VAL A 112 -17.24 13.77 -14.83
C VAL A 112 -17.74 14.07 -16.23
N GLN A 113 -17.71 15.34 -16.62
CA GLN A 113 -17.96 15.75 -17.99
C GLN A 113 -16.63 16.05 -18.68
N ALA A 114 -16.45 15.55 -19.91
CA ALA A 114 -15.26 15.84 -20.69
C ALA A 114 -15.17 17.34 -21.03
N GLY A 115 -13.95 17.87 -21.08
CA GLY A 115 -13.68 19.26 -21.44
C GLY A 115 -12.28 19.41 -22.04
N ALA A 116 -11.53 20.41 -21.59
CA ALA A 116 -10.12 20.55 -21.98
C ALA A 116 -9.31 19.32 -21.54
N GLU A 117 -9.56 18.86 -20.31
CA GLU A 117 -9.16 17.54 -19.85
C GLU A 117 -10.24 16.50 -20.20
N ILE A 118 -9.81 15.27 -20.45
CA ILE A 118 -10.71 14.18 -20.84
C ILE A 118 -11.36 13.51 -19.63
N ILE A 119 -12.37 12.67 -19.87
CA ILE A 119 -12.79 11.68 -18.87
C ILE A 119 -11.60 10.76 -18.56
N ASN A 120 -11.50 10.32 -17.29
CA ASN A 120 -10.54 9.33 -16.82
C ASN A 120 -10.34 8.21 -17.85
N PRO A 121 -9.17 8.12 -18.53
CA PRO A 121 -8.97 7.19 -19.63
C PRO A 121 -8.89 5.73 -19.17
N ILE A 122 -8.76 5.50 -17.86
CA ILE A 122 -8.60 4.19 -17.24
C ILE A 122 -9.76 3.87 -16.29
N GLN A 123 -10.19 2.61 -16.29
CA GLN A 123 -11.03 2.00 -15.25
C GLN A 123 -10.12 1.12 -14.37
N SER A 124 -10.37 1.07 -13.06
CA SER A 124 -9.69 0.14 -12.16
C SER A 124 -10.59 -0.22 -10.97
N ALA A 125 -10.06 -0.92 -9.97
CA ALA A 125 -10.77 -1.19 -8.73
C ALA A 125 -9.95 -0.77 -7.50
N ARG A 126 -10.68 -0.32 -6.47
CA ARG A 126 -10.19 -0.08 -5.12
C ARG A 126 -11.16 -0.73 -4.15
N ILE A 127 -10.66 -1.63 -3.31
CA ILE A 127 -11.47 -2.37 -2.33
C ILE A 127 -10.96 -2.11 -0.91
N VAL A 128 -11.88 -2.07 0.04
CA VAL A 128 -11.59 -1.77 1.44
C VAL A 128 -12.30 -2.72 2.41
N THR A 129 -11.73 -2.87 3.60
CA THR A 129 -12.31 -3.66 4.71
C THR A 129 -12.93 -2.80 5.82
N SER A 130 -13.05 -1.48 5.64
CA SER A 130 -13.48 -0.54 6.70
C SER A 130 -14.80 -0.90 7.41
N LYS A 131 -15.70 -1.62 6.74
CA LYS A 131 -16.98 -2.09 7.30
C LYS A 131 -16.97 -3.52 7.85
N SER A 132 -15.90 -4.27 7.64
CA SER A 132 -15.85 -5.71 7.89
C SER A 132 -14.71 -6.12 8.83
N PHE A 133 -13.54 -5.48 8.68
CA PHE A 133 -12.37 -5.80 9.46
C PHE A 133 -11.46 -4.58 9.63
N SER A 134 -11.12 -4.31 10.89
CA SER A 134 -10.10 -3.36 11.26
C SER A 134 -9.45 -3.80 12.57
N PHE A 135 -8.16 -3.53 12.72
CA PHE A 135 -7.37 -3.99 13.86
C PHE A 135 -6.30 -2.97 14.26
N THR A 136 -5.78 -3.15 15.47
CA THR A 136 -4.66 -2.36 16.00
C THR A 136 -3.65 -3.32 16.56
N TYR A 137 -2.41 -3.18 16.09
CA TYR A 137 -1.30 -4.08 16.38
C TYR A 137 -1.51 -5.53 15.94
N GLY A 138 -0.42 -6.14 15.50
CA GLY A 138 -0.39 -7.49 14.99
C GLY A 138 0.68 -7.65 13.94
N THR A 139 0.73 -8.84 13.37
CA THR A 139 1.51 -9.12 12.18
C THR A 139 0.58 -9.28 11.00
N VAL A 140 0.80 -8.53 9.93
CA VAL A 140 0.17 -8.76 8.62
C VAL A 140 1.14 -9.53 7.74
N GLU A 141 0.62 -10.50 7.00
CA GLU A 141 1.31 -11.11 5.88
C GLU A 141 0.40 -11.10 4.64
N VAL A 142 0.92 -10.55 3.54
CA VAL A 142 0.25 -10.53 2.25
C VAL A 142 1.15 -11.18 1.22
N ARG A 143 0.67 -12.26 0.59
CA ARG A 143 1.36 -12.86 -0.55
C ARG A 143 0.76 -12.30 -1.83
N ALA A 144 1.55 -11.52 -2.56
CA ALA A 144 1.09 -10.84 -3.77
C ALA A 144 2.19 -10.74 -4.83
N LYS A 145 1.77 -10.61 -6.09
CA LYS A 145 2.62 -10.27 -7.23
C LYS A 145 2.16 -8.93 -7.78
N MET A 146 3.10 -7.99 -7.91
CA MET A 146 2.82 -6.65 -8.42
C MET A 146 2.61 -6.68 -9.95
N PRO A 147 1.79 -5.79 -10.50
CA PRO A 147 1.62 -5.67 -11.94
C PRO A 147 2.89 -5.19 -12.65
N ARG A 148 2.99 -5.53 -13.91
CA ARG A 148 3.91 -4.97 -14.90
C ARG A 148 3.14 -4.14 -15.91
N GLY A 149 3.72 -3.01 -16.30
CA GLY A 149 3.17 -2.14 -17.31
C GLY A 149 3.51 -0.70 -17.00
N ASP A 150 3.85 0.04 -18.02
CA ASP A 150 4.22 1.43 -17.84
C ASP A 150 3.08 2.21 -17.22
N TRP A 151 3.44 3.04 -16.24
CA TRP A 151 2.56 3.98 -15.54
C TRP A 151 1.54 3.33 -14.59
N ILE A 152 1.64 2.04 -14.30
CA ILE A 152 0.80 1.34 -13.31
C ILE A 152 1.36 1.55 -11.89
N TRP A 153 0.48 1.84 -10.94
CA TRP A 153 0.79 2.08 -9.52
C TRP A 153 -0.08 1.17 -8.61
N PRO A 154 0.38 -0.06 -8.29
CA PRO A 154 -0.24 -0.91 -7.29
C PRO A 154 0.02 -0.42 -5.86
N ALA A 155 -0.96 -0.63 -4.98
CA ALA A 155 -0.80 -0.42 -3.55
C ALA A 155 -1.56 -1.46 -2.71
N ILE A 156 -0.91 -1.94 -1.65
CA ILE A 156 -1.52 -2.67 -0.54
C ILE A 156 -1.16 -1.91 0.73
N TRP A 157 -2.17 -1.32 1.36
CA TRP A 157 -1.98 -0.30 2.36
C TRP A 157 -3.16 -0.27 3.33
N MET A 158 -3.07 0.57 4.34
CA MET A 158 -4.05 0.66 5.40
C MET A 158 -4.33 2.10 5.78
N LEU A 159 -5.60 2.40 6.05
CA LEU A 159 -6.07 3.68 6.54
C LEU A 159 -6.75 3.52 7.90
N PRO A 160 -6.76 4.56 8.75
CA PRO A 160 -7.54 4.54 9.97
C PRO A 160 -9.02 4.36 9.63
N THR A 161 -9.71 3.52 10.39
CA THR A 161 -11.17 3.36 10.25
C THR A 161 -11.89 4.60 10.75
N ASP A 162 -11.37 5.18 11.83
CA ASP A 162 -11.87 6.40 12.44
C ASP A 162 -10.77 7.48 12.42
N SER A 163 -11.10 8.68 11.96
CA SER A 163 -10.19 9.84 11.95
C SER A 163 -10.03 10.47 13.34
N VAL A 164 -9.65 9.68 14.35
CA VAL A 164 -9.63 10.06 15.77
C VAL A 164 -8.80 11.32 16.05
N TYR A 165 -7.68 11.48 15.34
CA TYR A 165 -6.79 12.62 15.53
C TYR A 165 -7.10 13.77 14.56
N GLY A 166 -7.96 13.58 13.57
CA GLY A 166 -8.31 14.55 12.53
C GLY A 166 -8.00 14.05 11.11
N ASN A 167 -8.10 14.96 10.14
CA ASN A 167 -7.91 14.64 8.71
C ASN A 167 -6.49 14.16 8.40
N TRP A 168 -6.33 13.50 7.26
CA TRP A 168 -5.03 13.05 6.77
C TRP A 168 -3.99 14.18 6.72
N PRO A 169 -2.71 13.94 7.09
CA PRO A 169 -2.12 12.67 7.53
C PRO A 169 -2.19 12.49 9.06
N ARG A 170 -2.96 13.32 9.78
CA ARG A 170 -2.93 13.39 11.25
C ARG A 170 -3.43 12.12 11.94
N SER A 171 -4.32 11.36 11.30
CA SER A 171 -4.76 10.05 11.78
C SER A 171 -3.95 8.87 11.21
N GLY A 172 -2.91 9.15 10.42
CA GLY A 172 -1.97 8.16 9.90
C GLY A 172 -2.39 7.48 8.59
N GLU A 173 -1.41 6.86 7.95
CA GLU A 173 -1.52 5.96 6.79
C GLU A 173 -0.36 4.95 6.86
N ILE A 174 -0.61 3.68 6.53
CA ILE A 174 0.41 2.63 6.53
C ILE A 174 0.45 1.98 5.15
N ASP A 175 1.49 2.27 4.39
CA ASP A 175 1.72 1.68 3.07
C ASP A 175 2.62 0.46 3.20
N ILE A 176 2.01 -0.73 3.19
CA ILE A 176 2.75 -2.00 3.31
C ILE A 176 3.61 -2.19 2.07
N VAL A 177 3.02 -1.96 0.89
CA VAL A 177 3.76 -1.93 -0.36
C VAL A 177 3.11 -1.01 -1.37
N GLU A 178 3.93 -0.14 -1.94
CA GLU A 178 3.70 0.55 -3.20
C GLU A 178 4.82 0.22 -4.18
N ALA A 179 4.50 0.12 -5.46
CA ALA A 179 5.47 -0.11 -6.51
C ALA A 179 5.07 0.59 -7.82
N ARG A 180 5.96 0.58 -8.80
CA ARG A 180 5.68 1.03 -10.17
C ARG A 180 5.70 -0.15 -11.12
N GLY A 181 4.85 -0.17 -12.13
CA GLY A 181 4.80 -1.24 -13.12
C GLY A 181 5.87 -1.14 -14.22
N ASN A 182 6.51 0.02 -14.40
CA ASN A 182 7.50 0.27 -15.45
C ASN A 182 8.69 -0.69 -15.35
N ALA A 183 9.09 -1.30 -16.45
CA ALA A 183 10.23 -2.20 -16.45
C ALA A 183 11.58 -1.47 -16.38
N ASP A 184 11.66 -0.28 -16.99
CA ASP A 184 12.93 0.39 -17.31
C ASP A 184 12.97 1.86 -16.84
N LEU A 185 12.10 2.25 -15.90
CA LEU A 185 12.05 3.60 -15.35
C LEU A 185 13.22 3.87 -14.39
N THR A 186 14.01 4.89 -14.71
CA THR A 186 15.23 5.28 -13.99
C THR A 186 15.28 6.80 -13.80
N CYS A 187 15.74 7.27 -12.65
CA CYS A 187 15.91 8.69 -12.36
C CYS A 187 17.38 9.01 -12.02
N ASN A 188 17.87 10.15 -12.53
CA ASN A 188 19.27 10.58 -12.39
C ASN A 188 19.53 11.40 -11.11
N ASP A 189 18.59 11.42 -10.18
CA ASP A 189 18.65 12.10 -8.88
C ASP A 189 19.27 11.21 -7.77
N GLY A 190 20.04 10.19 -8.16
CA GLY A 190 20.59 9.20 -7.25
C GLY A 190 19.64 8.07 -6.85
N GLN A 191 18.37 8.09 -7.30
CA GLN A 191 17.42 7.01 -6.99
C GLN A 191 17.62 5.73 -7.83
N GLY A 192 18.32 5.83 -8.96
CA GLY A 192 18.59 4.72 -9.87
C GLY A 192 17.30 4.16 -10.49
N LYS A 193 17.22 2.83 -10.61
CA LYS A 193 16.04 2.14 -11.13
C LYS A 193 14.89 2.24 -10.12
N ILE A 194 13.77 2.84 -10.53
CA ILE A 194 12.60 3.09 -9.68
C ILE A 194 11.31 2.39 -10.17
N GLY A 195 11.43 1.60 -11.24
CA GLY A 195 10.36 0.78 -11.80
C GLY A 195 10.03 -0.46 -10.95
N ASN A 196 9.56 -1.52 -11.61
CA ASN A 196 9.01 -2.73 -11.01
C ASN A 196 9.99 -3.62 -10.24
N SER A 197 11.28 -3.30 -10.24
CA SER A 197 12.28 -3.93 -9.37
C SER A 197 12.42 -3.24 -8.01
N LYS A 198 11.74 -2.11 -7.78
CA LYS A 198 11.79 -1.33 -6.54
C LYS A 198 10.40 -1.21 -5.94
N MET A 199 10.31 -1.48 -4.65
CA MET A 199 9.11 -1.27 -3.83
C MET A 199 9.40 -0.24 -2.75
N TYR A 200 8.32 0.33 -2.22
CA TYR A 200 8.33 1.30 -1.15
C TYR A 200 7.39 0.84 -0.03
N SER A 201 7.78 1.12 1.21
CA SER A 201 6.91 1.04 2.38
C SER A 201 7.01 2.36 3.13
N THR A 202 5.87 2.92 3.50
CA THR A 202 5.79 4.29 3.99
C THR A 202 4.81 4.39 5.16
N LEU A 203 5.11 5.29 6.08
CA LEU A 203 4.14 5.79 7.05
C LEU A 203 3.91 7.27 6.79
N HIS A 204 2.67 7.69 6.54
CA HIS A 204 2.31 9.11 6.53
C HIS A 204 1.76 9.50 7.90
N TRP A 205 2.28 10.60 8.45
CA TRP A 205 1.92 11.12 9.76
C TRP A 205 2.41 12.56 9.88
N GLY A 206 1.65 13.42 10.56
CA GLY A 206 1.98 14.83 10.70
C GLY A 206 0.76 15.63 11.17
N PRO A 207 0.92 16.85 11.69
CA PRO A 207 -0.23 17.65 12.11
C PRO A 207 -1.12 18.07 10.93
N ASP A 208 -0.62 18.11 9.70
CA ASP A 208 -1.39 18.45 8.50
C ASP A 208 -0.62 18.03 7.24
N GLY A 209 -1.19 18.26 6.06
CA GLY A 209 -0.57 17.89 4.78
C GLY A 209 0.75 18.60 4.50
N ALA A 210 0.92 19.85 4.92
CA ALA A 210 2.17 20.60 4.73
C ALA A 210 3.30 20.09 5.65
N ASN A 211 2.92 19.55 6.80
CA ASN A 211 3.81 19.02 7.81
C ASN A 211 3.84 17.48 7.85
N ASN A 212 3.48 16.82 6.75
CA ASN A 212 3.60 15.37 6.61
C ASN A 212 5.07 14.94 6.75
N GLN A 213 5.37 14.05 7.69
CA GLN A 213 6.71 13.61 8.07
C GLN A 213 7.13 12.30 7.41
N PHE A 214 6.42 11.87 6.37
CA PHE A 214 6.65 10.60 5.70
C PHE A 214 8.10 10.37 5.27
N GLN A 215 8.87 11.41 4.93
CA GLN A 215 10.29 11.25 4.56
C GLN A 215 11.15 10.63 5.68
N LYS A 216 10.74 10.75 6.95
CA LYS A 216 11.42 10.12 8.09
C LYS A 216 11.12 8.63 8.23
N THR A 217 10.08 8.16 7.54
CA THR A 217 9.50 6.81 7.65
C THR A 217 9.10 6.27 6.28
N SER A 218 9.91 6.58 5.27
CA SER A 218 9.81 6.04 3.91
C SER A 218 11.03 5.18 3.65
N TRP A 219 10.81 3.94 3.24
CA TRP A 219 11.88 3.02 2.90
C TRP A 219 11.63 2.41 1.53
N ALA A 220 12.70 1.98 0.89
CA ALA A 220 12.61 1.33 -0.40
C ALA A 220 13.52 0.10 -0.47
N LYS A 221 13.07 -0.92 -1.21
CA LYS A 221 13.86 -2.12 -1.47
C LYS A 221 13.96 -2.37 -2.97
N LEU A 222 15.17 -2.21 -3.51
CA LEU A 222 15.53 -2.59 -4.87
C LEU A 222 16.00 -4.05 -4.87
N LEU A 223 15.44 -4.88 -5.75
CA LEU A 223 15.93 -6.23 -6.00
C LEU A 223 17.19 -6.20 -6.86
N SER A 224 18.17 -7.04 -6.52
CA SER A 224 19.40 -7.23 -7.31
C SER A 224 19.18 -8.06 -8.57
N ASN A 225 18.17 -8.94 -8.55
CA ASN A 225 17.73 -9.76 -9.67
C ASN A 225 16.20 -9.89 -9.66
N GLY A 226 15.59 -10.00 -10.84
CA GLY A 226 14.14 -10.10 -10.99
C GLY A 226 13.39 -8.79 -10.72
N THR A 227 12.07 -8.91 -10.54
CA THR A 227 11.16 -7.78 -10.30
C THR A 227 10.04 -8.22 -9.36
N TYR A 228 9.39 -7.29 -8.66
CA TYR A 228 8.18 -7.62 -7.88
C TYR A 228 6.99 -8.06 -8.76
N SER A 229 7.15 -7.96 -10.08
CA SER A 229 6.17 -8.42 -11.08
C SER A 229 6.45 -9.78 -11.69
N SER A 230 7.60 -10.40 -11.41
CA SER A 230 7.93 -11.73 -11.97
C SER A 230 7.33 -12.86 -11.14
N ASP A 231 7.29 -12.72 -9.82
CA ASP A 231 6.85 -13.77 -8.90
C ASP A 231 5.99 -13.21 -7.76
N PHE A 232 5.37 -14.11 -7.00
CA PHE A 232 4.73 -13.75 -5.73
C PHE A 232 5.79 -13.50 -4.67
N HIS A 233 5.61 -12.41 -3.94
CA HIS A 233 6.42 -12.00 -2.80
C HIS A 233 5.56 -11.96 -1.55
N ILE A 234 6.20 -12.15 -0.39
CA ILE A 234 5.54 -12.05 0.91
C ILE A 234 5.87 -10.68 1.51
N TYR A 235 4.89 -9.79 1.53
CA TYR A 235 4.95 -8.49 2.18
C TYR A 235 4.42 -8.61 3.60
N ARG A 236 5.25 -8.22 4.58
CA ARG A 236 4.93 -8.40 6.00
C ARG A 236 5.07 -7.08 6.75
N LEU A 237 4.09 -6.80 7.59
CA LEU A 237 4.06 -5.67 8.53
C LEU A 237 4.03 -6.24 9.94
N GLU A 238 5.04 -5.94 10.74
CA GLU A 238 5.04 -6.17 12.18
C GLU A 238 4.72 -4.85 12.86
N TRP A 239 3.49 -4.70 13.35
CA TRP A 239 2.99 -3.49 13.98
C TRP A 239 2.71 -3.77 15.45
N LEU A 240 3.58 -3.28 16.33
CA LEU A 240 3.51 -3.52 17.77
C LEU A 240 3.31 -2.20 18.50
N SER A 241 2.95 -2.28 19.79
CA SER A 241 2.87 -1.12 20.67
C SER A 241 4.23 -0.43 20.91
N THR A 242 5.32 -1.03 20.44
CA THR A 242 6.69 -0.53 20.59
C THR A 242 7.28 0.04 19.31
N GLY A 243 6.76 -0.33 18.13
CA GLY A 243 7.31 0.06 16.84
C GLY A 243 6.66 -0.66 15.66
N ILE A 244 7.09 -0.29 14.46
CA ILE A 244 6.62 -0.84 13.20
C ILE A 244 7.82 -1.33 12.38
N THR A 245 7.73 -2.52 11.80
CA THR A 245 8.75 -3.06 10.89
C THR A 245 8.11 -3.62 9.63
N PHE A 246 8.62 -3.22 8.46
CA PHE A 246 8.23 -3.74 7.16
C PHE A 246 9.27 -4.76 6.68
N LYS A 247 8.79 -5.86 6.10
CA LYS A 247 9.63 -6.89 5.49
C LYS A 247 9.06 -7.32 4.13
N VAL A 248 9.96 -7.74 3.24
CA VAL A 248 9.61 -8.44 2.00
C VAL A 248 10.45 -9.70 1.89
N ASP A 249 9.83 -10.85 1.69
CA ASP A 249 10.46 -12.17 1.65
C ASP A 249 11.39 -12.44 2.85
N GLY A 250 10.93 -12.04 4.04
CA GLY A 250 11.68 -12.16 5.30
C GLY A 250 12.80 -11.13 5.49
N GLN A 251 13.13 -10.33 4.47
CA GLN A 251 14.14 -9.27 4.55
C GLN A 251 13.55 -7.97 5.06
N VAL A 252 14.19 -7.33 6.04
CA VAL A 252 13.77 -6.01 6.53
C VAL A 252 13.91 -4.96 5.43
N VAL A 253 12.82 -4.23 5.19
CA VAL A 253 12.77 -3.05 4.32
C VAL A 253 13.04 -1.79 5.14
N GLY A 254 12.38 -1.68 6.30
CA GLY A 254 12.48 -0.52 7.17
C GLY A 254 11.83 -0.78 8.53
N SER A 255 12.23 0.01 9.53
CA SER A 255 11.68 -0.08 10.88
C SER A 255 11.72 1.27 11.58
N VAL A 256 10.74 1.51 12.44
CA VAL A 256 10.69 2.67 13.33
C VAL A 256 10.23 2.25 14.72
N SER A 257 10.95 2.73 15.73
CA SER A 257 10.52 2.71 17.13
C SER A 257 10.57 4.15 17.63
N PRO A 258 9.43 4.85 17.81
CA PRO A 258 9.47 6.23 18.22
C PRO A 258 10.05 6.37 19.64
N PRO A 259 10.67 7.52 19.97
CA PRO A 259 11.17 7.81 21.31
C PRO A 259 10.03 7.87 22.34
N ALA A 260 10.36 8.12 23.61
CA ALA A 260 9.37 8.18 24.69
C ALA A 260 8.25 9.22 24.43
N GLY A 261 8.58 10.36 23.82
CA GLY A 261 7.63 11.39 23.39
C GLY A 261 6.87 11.07 22.10
N GLY A 262 6.97 9.83 21.61
CA GLY A 262 6.22 9.31 20.47
C GLY A 262 6.63 9.92 19.13
N PHE A 263 5.73 9.77 18.15
CA PHE A 263 5.92 10.35 16.82
C PHE A 263 6.03 11.87 16.85
N TRP A 264 5.35 12.57 17.78
CA TRP A 264 5.52 14.02 17.93
C TRP A 264 6.98 14.41 18.18
N GLN A 265 7.65 13.75 19.14
CA GLN A 265 9.08 14.00 19.37
C GLN A 265 9.93 13.56 18.17
N LEU A 266 9.58 12.47 17.50
CA LEU A 266 10.28 12.03 16.27
C LEU A 266 10.21 13.06 15.13
N SER A 267 9.12 13.84 15.07
CA SER A 267 8.96 14.87 14.03
C SER A 267 10.01 15.97 14.15
N GLY A 268 10.37 16.34 15.38
CA GLY A 268 11.17 17.53 15.68
C GLY A 268 10.40 18.84 15.50
N LEU A 269 9.09 18.80 15.25
CA LEU A 269 8.24 19.99 15.18
C LEU A 269 8.04 20.60 16.57
N THR A 270 7.76 21.90 16.58
CA THR A 270 7.40 22.66 17.78
C THR A 270 5.90 22.97 17.79
N GLY A 271 5.37 23.33 18.96
CA GLY A 271 3.96 23.67 19.13
C GLY A 271 3.14 22.60 19.84
N THR A 272 1.82 22.60 19.59
CA THR A 272 0.88 21.71 20.28
C THR A 272 0.91 20.32 19.68
N ASN A 273 1.23 19.31 20.49
CA ASN A 273 1.20 17.91 20.09
C ASN A 273 -0.26 17.45 19.82
N PRO A 274 -0.65 17.15 18.56
CA PRO A 274 -2.01 16.69 18.25
C PRO A 274 -2.30 15.29 18.79
N TRP A 275 -1.27 14.55 19.21
CA TRP A 275 -1.36 13.18 19.70
C TRP A 275 -1.15 13.06 21.21
N ALA A 276 -1.22 14.17 21.96
CA ALA A 276 -0.98 14.18 23.41
C ALA A 276 -1.92 13.26 24.21
N ALA A 277 -3.12 12.99 23.69
CA ALA A 277 -4.10 12.07 24.29
C ALA A 277 -3.93 10.60 23.86
N GLY A 278 -3.01 10.33 22.93
CA GLY A 278 -2.70 8.99 22.42
C GLY A 278 -1.55 8.32 23.18
N THR A 279 -1.19 7.13 22.72
CA THR A 279 0.03 6.44 23.15
C THR A 279 1.26 6.98 22.41
N LYS A 280 2.46 6.53 22.77
CA LYS A 280 3.69 6.85 22.01
C LYS A 280 3.62 6.45 20.53
N MET A 281 2.74 5.52 20.17
CA MET A 281 2.54 5.05 18.80
C MET A 281 1.53 5.89 18.02
N ALA A 282 0.82 6.82 18.64
CA ALA A 282 -0.10 7.71 17.93
C ALA A 282 0.63 8.45 16.78
N PRO A 283 0.05 8.51 15.57
CA PRO A 283 -1.34 8.16 15.25
C PRO A 283 -1.63 6.67 14.98
N PHE A 284 -0.61 5.81 14.97
CA PHE A 284 -0.70 4.37 14.69
C PHE A 284 -1.09 3.54 15.92
N ASP A 285 -1.99 4.07 16.74
CA ASP A 285 -2.51 3.43 17.95
C ASP A 285 -4.04 3.29 17.93
N LYS A 286 -4.64 3.41 16.74
CA LYS A 286 -6.06 3.23 16.45
C LYS A 286 -6.27 2.10 15.44
N LYS A 287 -7.54 1.76 15.17
CA LYS A 287 -7.89 0.69 14.25
C LYS A 287 -7.67 1.12 12.81
N PHE A 288 -6.96 0.29 12.04
CA PHE A 288 -6.75 0.48 10.61
C PHE A 288 -7.42 -0.65 9.84
N HIS A 289 -7.90 -0.35 8.63
CA HIS A 289 -8.47 -1.30 7.69
C HIS A 289 -7.61 -1.39 6.44
N PHE A 290 -7.66 -2.50 5.72
CA PHE A 290 -6.96 -2.68 4.45
C PHE A 290 -7.62 -1.90 3.31
N VAL A 291 -6.76 -1.41 2.42
CA VAL A 291 -7.07 -0.86 1.12
C VAL A 291 -6.19 -1.57 0.08
N LEU A 292 -6.80 -2.04 -1.01
CA LEU A 292 -6.07 -2.58 -2.15
C LEU A 292 -6.55 -1.89 -3.42
N ASN A 293 -5.61 -1.43 -4.24
CA ASN A 293 -5.94 -0.84 -5.53
C ASN A 293 -4.79 -0.95 -6.53
N VAL A 294 -5.13 -0.71 -7.79
CA VAL A 294 -4.17 -0.41 -8.84
C VAL A 294 -4.54 0.93 -9.46
N ALA A 295 -3.76 1.96 -9.17
CA ALA A 295 -3.85 3.26 -9.83
C ALA A 295 -3.03 3.27 -11.13
N VAL A 296 -3.23 4.32 -11.94
CA VAL A 296 -2.45 4.58 -13.16
C VAL A 296 -2.11 6.06 -13.25
N GLY A 297 -0.87 6.37 -13.58
CA GLY A 297 -0.37 7.73 -13.67
C GLY A 297 -0.28 8.44 -12.32
N GLY A 298 -0.49 9.76 -12.33
CA GLY A 298 -0.40 10.59 -11.12
C GLY A 298 1.01 10.99 -10.71
N ASN A 299 1.11 11.56 -9.51
CA ASN A 299 2.33 12.20 -9.00
C ASN A 299 3.44 11.22 -8.60
N PHE A 300 3.14 9.92 -8.49
CA PHE A 300 4.14 8.90 -8.14
C PHE A 300 5.20 8.69 -9.23
N PHE A 301 4.97 9.16 -10.45
CA PHE A 301 5.93 9.13 -11.55
C PHE A 301 6.58 10.51 -11.70
N PRO A 302 7.85 10.68 -11.29
CA PRO A 302 8.49 12.00 -11.34
C PRO A 302 8.73 12.47 -12.78
N ASP A 303 8.74 13.79 -12.98
CA ASP A 303 9.22 14.39 -14.22
C ASP A 303 10.75 14.25 -14.32
N GLY A 304 11.29 14.25 -15.55
CA GLY A 304 12.73 14.20 -15.79
C GLY A 304 13.38 12.81 -15.67
N CYS A 305 12.62 11.78 -15.28
CA CYS A 305 13.07 10.40 -15.32
C CYS A 305 13.02 9.81 -16.75
N VAL A 306 13.86 8.82 -17.01
CA VAL A 306 13.96 8.14 -18.31
C VAL A 306 13.23 6.80 -18.23
N ASN A 307 12.41 6.50 -19.22
CA ASN A 307 11.78 5.19 -19.43
C ASN A 307 12.02 4.78 -20.89
N VAL A 308 12.45 3.53 -21.10
CA VAL A 308 12.84 3.04 -22.43
C VAL A 308 11.78 2.07 -22.95
N PRO A 309 11.39 2.14 -24.25
CA PRO A 309 11.87 3.09 -25.26
C PRO A 309 11.18 4.45 -25.22
N TYR A 310 10.10 4.60 -24.47
CA TYR A 310 9.30 5.82 -24.43
C TYR A 310 9.27 6.45 -23.04
N ASN A 311 9.62 7.74 -22.98
CA ASN A 311 9.55 8.52 -21.76
C ASN A 311 8.11 8.82 -21.34
N LYS A 312 7.97 9.26 -20.09
CA LYS A 312 6.70 9.69 -19.48
C LYS A 312 5.88 10.58 -20.43
N PRO A 313 4.60 10.24 -20.70
CA PRO A 313 3.79 10.95 -21.68
C PRO A 313 3.13 12.24 -21.18
N TRP A 314 3.22 12.57 -19.89
CA TRP A 314 2.68 13.80 -19.29
C TRP A 314 3.71 14.48 -18.39
N THR A 315 3.49 15.75 -18.07
CA THR A 315 4.22 16.48 -17.01
C THR A 315 3.30 16.75 -15.83
N ALA A 316 3.86 16.85 -14.62
CA ALA A 316 3.07 17.14 -13.42
C ALA A 316 2.45 18.55 -13.43
N SER A 317 3.05 19.48 -14.17
CA SER A 317 2.57 20.87 -14.31
C SER A 317 1.51 21.06 -15.43
N SER A 318 1.22 20.03 -16.23
CA SER A 318 0.22 20.12 -17.28
C SER A 318 -1.18 20.33 -16.71
N SER A 319 -2.00 21.14 -17.38
CA SER A 319 -3.43 21.25 -17.10
C SER A 319 -4.26 20.11 -17.71
N THR A 320 -3.66 19.29 -18.59
CA THR A 320 -4.33 18.17 -19.29
C THR A 320 -3.48 16.87 -19.29
N PRO A 321 -2.95 16.43 -18.13
CA PRO A 321 -2.06 15.28 -18.07
C PRO A 321 -2.71 13.96 -18.54
N MET A 322 -4.01 13.75 -18.30
CA MET A 322 -4.69 12.53 -18.76
C MET A 322 -4.81 12.49 -20.27
N ARG A 323 -5.07 13.64 -20.89
CA ARG A 323 -5.10 13.78 -22.34
C ARG A 323 -3.74 13.43 -22.96
N SER A 324 -2.65 14.01 -22.46
CA SER A 324 -1.30 13.70 -22.95
C SER A 324 -0.93 12.23 -22.77
N PHE A 325 -1.30 11.66 -21.61
CA PHE A 325 -1.16 10.23 -21.36
C PHE A 325 -1.93 9.38 -22.38
N TRP A 326 -3.19 9.71 -22.62
CA TRP A 326 -4.07 8.95 -23.52
C TRP A 326 -3.67 9.07 -24.99
N GLU A 327 -3.29 10.26 -25.46
CA GLU A 327 -2.89 10.48 -26.85
C GLU A 327 -1.60 9.73 -27.23
N ARG A 328 -0.78 9.37 -26.23
CA ARG A 328 0.41 8.52 -26.38
C ARG A 328 0.17 7.05 -26.02
N LYS A 329 -1.09 6.57 -26.03
CA LYS A 329 -1.46 5.19 -25.70
C LYS A 329 -0.64 4.11 -26.40
N CYS A 330 -0.34 4.31 -27.69
CA CYS A 330 0.42 3.34 -28.48
C CYS A 330 1.84 3.09 -27.95
N GLU A 331 2.38 4.00 -27.15
CA GLU A 331 3.72 3.89 -26.57
C GLU A 331 3.74 3.02 -25.31
N TRP A 332 2.71 3.09 -24.47
CA TRP A 332 2.71 2.45 -23.14
C TRP A 332 1.75 1.28 -23.03
N TYR A 333 0.59 1.29 -23.69
CA TYR A 333 -0.42 0.23 -23.51
C TYR A 333 0.06 -1.17 -23.94
N PRO A 334 0.88 -1.33 -25.00
CA PRO A 334 1.46 -2.64 -25.33
C PRO A 334 2.30 -3.24 -24.20
N THR A 335 2.88 -2.42 -23.32
CA THR A 335 3.70 -2.90 -22.20
C THR A 335 2.91 -3.64 -21.12
N TRP A 336 1.58 -3.45 -21.07
CA TRP A 336 0.68 -4.08 -20.11
C TRP A 336 0.39 -5.56 -20.41
N TYR A 337 0.81 -6.06 -21.58
CA TYR A 337 0.51 -7.41 -22.05
C TYR A 337 1.74 -8.11 -22.65
N ARG A 338 2.93 -7.80 -22.13
CA ARG A 338 4.19 -8.26 -22.70
C ARG A 338 4.32 -9.79 -22.73
N THR A 339 3.80 -10.47 -21.71
CA THR A 339 3.87 -11.93 -21.56
C THR A 339 2.50 -12.58 -21.38
N SER A 340 1.56 -11.88 -20.73
CA SER A 340 0.19 -12.36 -20.52
C SER A 340 -0.81 -11.22 -20.46
N ARG A 341 -2.09 -11.54 -20.70
CA ARG A 341 -3.21 -10.60 -20.47
C ARG A 341 -3.37 -10.20 -19.01
N ASP A 342 -2.74 -10.92 -18.09
CA ASP A 342 -2.81 -10.72 -16.64
C ASP A 342 -1.59 -9.97 -16.07
N ASP A 343 -0.63 -9.54 -16.92
CA ASP A 343 0.59 -8.86 -16.48
C ASP A 343 0.31 -7.52 -15.78
N SER A 344 -0.67 -6.77 -16.27
CA SER A 344 -1.08 -5.48 -15.70
C SER A 344 -1.92 -5.59 -14.43
N ALA A 345 -2.27 -6.80 -14.00
CA ALA A 345 -3.05 -7.00 -12.78
C ALA A 345 -2.16 -7.20 -11.56
N MET A 346 -2.47 -6.52 -10.46
CA MET A 346 -1.99 -6.94 -9.14
C MET A 346 -2.68 -8.25 -8.78
N GLN A 347 -1.90 -9.23 -8.35
CA GLN A 347 -2.38 -10.57 -8.01
C GLN A 347 -2.14 -10.82 -6.54
N VAL A 348 -3.20 -11.10 -5.77
CA VAL A 348 -3.12 -11.33 -4.32
C VAL A 348 -3.60 -12.74 -4.03
N ASP A 349 -2.70 -13.56 -3.50
CA ASP A 349 -2.95 -14.96 -3.16
C ASP A 349 -3.63 -15.07 -1.79
N TYR A 350 -3.07 -14.40 -0.77
CA TYR A 350 -3.71 -14.35 0.54
C TYR A 350 -3.34 -13.12 1.34
N ILE A 351 -4.16 -12.84 2.35
CA ILE A 351 -3.90 -11.91 3.46
C ILE A 351 -4.16 -12.63 4.78
N ARG A 352 -3.20 -12.57 5.70
CA ARG A 352 -3.34 -13.11 7.07
C ARG A 352 -2.92 -12.07 8.10
N VAL A 353 -3.65 -12.03 9.21
CA VAL A 353 -3.32 -11.16 10.35
C VAL A 353 -3.31 -11.98 11.62
N TRP A 354 -2.23 -11.84 12.39
CA TRP A 354 -2.09 -12.44 13.72
C TRP A 354 -2.06 -11.35 14.79
N SER A 355 -2.67 -11.62 15.94
CA SER A 355 -2.62 -10.72 17.09
C SER A 355 -1.18 -10.52 17.57
N ALA A 356 -0.90 -9.31 18.06
CA ALA A 356 0.38 -8.96 18.70
C ALA A 356 0.59 -9.67 20.04
#